data_AF-A0A672JLI9-F1
#
_entry.id   AF-A0A672JLI9-F1
#
_cell.length_a   1.000
_cell.length_b   1.000
_cell.length_c   1.000
_cell.angle_alpha   90.00
_cell.angle_beta   90.00
_cell.angle_gamma   90.00
#
_symmetry.space_group_name_H-M   'P 1'
#
loop_
_entity.id
_entity.type
_entity.pdbx_description
1 polymer ?
#
loop_
_entity_poly.entity_id
_entity_poly.type
_entity_poly.pdbx_seq_one_letter_code
_entity_poly.pdbx_strand_id
1 'polypeptide(L)'
;MVATSTLKSKGSDHHQEWVERRPGQVYIEKALDSWDCSSSELQRNADATEEQTCQQLAKMFESCLSRAKKTTLHCSTVLVPEKLTKRIAREVLRLAACEPCGLRGCVLFVHLEHDKGCCKQLERIACDATVVPTFELSLVFKQDGTAWPSLRDFFFMGTCFAPAFRHALKLSPSFRLVKRKLYSSSAGTVVEEC
;
A
#
# COMPACT_ATOMS: atom_id res chain seq x y z
N MET A 1 -42.30 79.61 -36.95
CA MET A 1 -41.71 79.33 -38.29
C MET A 1 -42.09 77.89 -38.64
N VAL A 2 -42.67 77.73 -39.83
CA VAL A 2 -43.15 76.49 -40.44
C VAL A 2 -42.18 76.13 -41.58
N ALA A 3 -42.02 74.83 -41.85
CA ALA A 3 -41.54 74.14 -43.06
C ALA A 3 -40.39 73.16 -42.77
N THR A 4 -40.29 71.93 -43.29
CA THR A 4 -41.06 71.17 -44.29
C THR A 4 -40.58 69.70 -44.30
N SER A 5 -41.53 68.77 -44.49
CA SER A 5 -41.54 67.51 -45.25
C SER A 5 -40.22 66.87 -45.76
N THR A 6 -40.06 65.54 -45.82
CA THR A 6 -40.77 64.64 -46.77
C THR A 6 -40.50 63.14 -46.48
N LEU A 7 -41.47 62.33 -46.90
CA LEU A 7 -41.58 60.87 -46.83
C LEU A 7 -40.69 60.14 -47.84
N LYS A 8 -40.27 58.89 -47.55
CA LYS A 8 -40.41 57.77 -48.51
C LYS A 8 -40.29 56.38 -47.87
N SER A 9 -41.25 55.53 -48.25
CA SER A 9 -41.46 54.12 -47.95
C SER A 9 -40.54 53.20 -48.76
N LYS A 10 -40.28 51.95 -48.29
CA LYS A 10 -40.59 50.68 -49.02
C LYS A 10 -39.80 49.45 -48.47
N GLY A 11 -40.54 48.39 -48.12
CA GLY A 11 -40.22 47.01 -48.53
C GLY A 11 -39.59 46.01 -47.55
N SER A 12 -40.45 45.14 -46.99
CA SER A 12 -40.39 43.65 -46.89
C SER A 12 -39.18 42.88 -46.33
N ASP A 13 -39.49 42.01 -45.36
CA ASP A 13 -38.88 40.77 -44.86
C ASP A 13 -37.63 40.18 -45.55
N HIS A 14 -36.64 39.76 -44.75
CA HIS A 14 -36.10 38.38 -44.78
C HIS A 14 -35.11 38.10 -43.64
N HIS A 15 -35.30 36.96 -42.98
CA HIS A 15 -34.40 36.29 -42.03
C HIS A 15 -32.94 36.30 -42.50
N GLN A 16 -31.99 36.77 -41.67
CA GLN A 16 -30.66 36.16 -41.59
C GLN A 16 -30.13 36.20 -40.15
N GLU A 17 -30.05 35.00 -39.59
CA GLU A 17 -29.38 34.62 -38.36
C GLU A 17 -27.87 34.78 -38.54
N TRP A 18 -27.28 35.78 -37.88
CA TRP A 18 -25.83 35.94 -37.80
C TRP A 18 -25.34 35.27 -36.51
N VAL A 19 -24.99 34.00 -36.64
CA VAL A 19 -24.24 33.26 -35.61
C VAL A 19 -22.82 33.82 -35.56
N GLU A 20 -22.58 34.72 -34.61
CA GLU A 20 -21.24 35.21 -34.28
C GLU A 20 -20.51 34.14 -33.45
N ARG A 21 -19.84 33.21 -34.14
CA ARG A 21 -19.00 32.19 -33.51
C ARG A 21 -17.81 32.87 -32.81
N ARG A 22 -17.86 32.92 -31.47
CA ARG A 22 -16.76 33.42 -30.62
C ARG A 22 -15.51 32.56 -30.80
N PRO A 23 -14.36 33.12 -31.23
CA PRO A 23 -13.09 32.38 -31.38
C PRO A 23 -12.43 31.96 -30.05
N GLY A 24 -12.97 32.37 -28.90
CA GLY A 24 -12.36 32.14 -27.58
C GLY A 24 -12.72 30.82 -26.89
N GLN A 25 -13.75 30.11 -27.38
CA GLN A 25 -14.22 28.87 -26.72
C GLN A 25 -13.35 27.65 -27.09
N VAL A 26 -12.81 27.63 -28.31
CA VAL A 26 -11.95 26.55 -28.82
C VAL A 26 -10.59 26.50 -28.11
N TYR A 27 -10.08 27.65 -27.64
CA TYR A 27 -8.83 27.69 -26.88
C TYR A 27 -8.97 27.14 -25.45
N ILE A 28 -10.16 27.23 -24.86
CA ILE A 28 -10.43 26.77 -23.48
C ILE A 28 -10.70 25.26 -23.47
N GLU A 29 -11.47 24.73 -24.41
CA GLU A 29 -11.70 23.28 -24.52
C GLU A 29 -10.39 22.51 -24.75
N LYS A 30 -9.50 23.04 -25.61
CA LYS A 30 -8.19 22.42 -25.88
C LYS A 30 -7.25 22.44 -24.66
N ALA A 31 -7.39 23.43 -23.78
CA ALA A 31 -6.63 23.51 -22.53
C ALA A 31 -7.20 22.57 -21.46
N LEU A 32 -8.53 22.37 -21.44
CA LEU A 32 -9.21 21.43 -20.54
C LEU A 32 -8.87 19.97 -20.91
N ASP A 33 -8.92 19.62 -22.20
CA ASP A 33 -8.49 18.31 -22.71
C ASP A 33 -7.00 18.05 -22.44
N SER A 34 -6.18 19.11 -22.48
CA SER A 34 -4.75 19.03 -22.15
C SER A 34 -4.51 18.74 -20.66
N TRP A 35 -5.36 19.26 -19.76
CA TRP A 35 -5.25 19.01 -18.33
C TRP A 35 -5.75 17.62 -17.94
N ASP A 36 -6.77 17.11 -18.62
CA ASP A 36 -7.30 15.76 -18.38
C ASP A 36 -6.30 14.67 -18.80
N CYS A 37 -5.60 14.85 -19.94
CA CYS A 37 -4.55 13.93 -20.36
C CYS A 37 -3.39 13.90 -19.34
N SER A 38 -2.94 15.08 -18.91
CA SER A 38 -1.85 15.25 -17.93
C SER A 38 -2.20 14.66 -16.56
N SER A 39 -3.44 14.84 -16.12
CA SER A 39 -3.97 14.27 -14.87
C SER A 39 -3.98 12.74 -14.92
N SER A 40 -4.40 12.15 -16.05
CA SER A 40 -4.38 10.69 -16.24
C SER A 40 -2.97 10.11 -16.26
N GLU A 41 -1.99 10.83 -16.81
CA GLU A 41 -0.58 10.43 -16.83
C GLU A 41 0.03 10.49 -15.44
N LEU A 42 -0.26 11.54 -14.67
CA LEU A 42 0.17 11.67 -13.28
C LEU A 42 -0.42 10.58 -12.39
N GLN A 43 -1.70 10.24 -12.58
CA GLN A 43 -2.37 9.15 -11.87
C GLN A 43 -1.73 7.79 -12.19
N ARG A 44 -1.49 7.49 -13.48
CA ARG A 44 -0.80 6.25 -13.90
C ARG A 44 0.61 6.15 -13.32
N ASN A 45 1.35 7.26 -13.27
CA ASN A 45 2.70 7.29 -12.70
C ASN A 45 2.66 7.11 -11.18
N ALA A 46 1.72 7.74 -10.48
CA ALA A 46 1.52 7.55 -9.04
C ALA A 46 1.22 6.08 -8.71
N ASP A 47 0.27 5.47 -9.42
CA ASP A 47 -0.09 4.05 -9.26
C ASP A 47 1.11 3.12 -9.52
N ALA A 48 1.93 3.44 -10.53
CA ALA A 48 3.15 2.70 -10.82
C ALA A 48 4.19 2.81 -9.69
N THR A 49 4.37 4.00 -9.10
CA THR A 49 5.29 4.19 -7.97
C THR A 49 4.81 3.49 -6.69
N GLU A 50 3.50 3.45 -6.45
CA GLU A 50 2.92 2.74 -5.31
C GLU A 50 3.13 1.22 -5.43
N GLU A 51 2.85 0.65 -6.61
CA GLU A 51 3.05 -0.79 -6.86
C GLU A 51 4.54 -1.18 -6.74
N GLN A 52 5.46 -0.32 -7.21
CA GLN A 52 6.90 -0.53 -7.00
C GLN A 52 7.26 -0.56 -5.50
N THR A 53 6.74 0.38 -4.73
CA THR A 53 6.97 0.45 -3.27
C THR A 53 6.39 -0.77 -2.55
N CYS A 54 5.20 -1.21 -2.96
CA CYS A 54 4.55 -2.41 -2.46
C CYS A 54 5.40 -3.67 -2.71
N GLN A 55 5.96 -3.80 -3.92
CA GLN A 55 6.87 -4.90 -4.25
C GLN A 55 8.17 -4.86 -3.45
N GLN A 56 8.72 -3.66 -3.21
CA GLN A 56 9.91 -3.49 -2.37
C GLN A 56 9.64 -3.93 -0.93
N LEU A 57 8.51 -3.51 -0.34
CA LEU A 57 8.11 -3.94 1.01
C LEU A 57 7.91 -5.46 1.10
N ALA A 58 7.24 -6.07 0.11
CA ALA A 58 7.08 -7.52 0.07
C ALA A 58 8.43 -8.25 0.06
N LYS A 59 9.39 -7.81 -0.76
CA LYS A 59 10.76 -8.34 -0.80
C LYS A 59 11.50 -8.13 0.53
N MET A 60 11.27 -7.01 1.22
CA MET A 60 11.84 -6.76 2.54
C MET A 60 11.32 -7.76 3.57
N PHE A 61 10.01 -8.06 3.57
CA PHE A 61 9.45 -9.08 4.46
C PHE A 61 9.98 -10.48 4.16
N GLU A 62 10.11 -10.85 2.89
CA GLU A 62 10.72 -12.12 2.48
C GLU A 62 12.18 -12.23 2.93
N SER A 63 12.93 -11.15 2.78
CA SER A 63 14.33 -11.07 3.23
C SER A 63 14.45 -11.17 4.75
N CYS A 64 13.57 -10.49 5.49
CA CYS A 64 13.44 -10.58 6.95
C CYS A 64 13.19 -12.03 7.38
N LEU A 65 12.19 -12.69 6.80
CA LEU A 65 11.89 -14.10 7.09
C LEU A 65 13.06 -15.02 6.74
N SER A 66 13.76 -14.74 5.63
CA SER A 66 14.94 -15.51 5.21
C SER A 66 16.12 -15.39 6.19
N ARG A 67 16.38 -14.18 6.72
CA ARG A 67 17.37 -13.97 7.77
C ARG A 67 16.96 -14.66 9.08
N ALA A 68 15.70 -14.47 9.46
CA ALA A 68 15.13 -15.01 10.70
C ALA A 68 15.23 -16.54 10.79
N LYS A 69 15.25 -17.26 9.65
CA LYS A 69 15.45 -18.72 9.58
C LYS A 69 16.66 -19.17 10.42
N LYS A 70 17.79 -18.50 10.25
CA LYS A 70 19.06 -18.89 10.88
C LYS A 70 19.22 -18.26 12.26
N THR A 71 18.78 -17.02 12.42
CA THR A 71 19.08 -16.22 13.62
C THR A 71 18.12 -16.51 14.78
N THR A 72 16.81 -16.46 14.53
CA THR A 72 15.80 -16.35 15.60
C THR A 72 14.88 -17.57 15.63
N LEU A 73 14.59 -18.13 14.45
CA LEU A 73 13.66 -19.25 14.28
C LEU A 73 14.36 -20.61 14.32
N HIS A 74 15.68 -20.64 14.08
CA HIS A 74 16.50 -21.85 13.97
C HIS A 74 15.83 -22.96 13.14
N CYS A 75 15.26 -22.56 12.02
CA CYS A 75 14.55 -23.42 11.09
C CYS A 75 15.28 -23.48 9.75
N SER A 76 15.00 -24.52 8.99
CA SER A 76 15.62 -24.76 7.69
C SER A 76 14.96 -24.01 6.55
N THR A 77 13.63 -24.00 6.61
CA THR A 77 12.75 -23.58 5.54
C THR A 77 11.57 -22.86 6.17
N VAL A 78 11.18 -21.73 5.59
CA VAL A 78 9.95 -21.01 5.93
C VAL A 78 9.07 -21.04 4.70
N LEU A 79 7.86 -21.58 4.85
CA LEU A 79 6.84 -21.63 3.81
C LEU A 79 5.93 -20.42 3.99
N VAL A 80 5.90 -19.55 3.00
CA VAL A 80 5.11 -18.32 2.98
C VAL A 80 4.01 -18.47 1.94
N PRO A 81 2.73 -18.23 2.28
CA PRO A 81 1.67 -18.19 1.28
C PRO A 81 1.95 -17.12 0.21
N GLU A 82 1.76 -17.46 -1.07
CA GLU A 82 2.17 -16.67 -2.24
C GLU A 82 1.75 -15.19 -2.19
N LYS A 83 0.55 -14.92 -1.70
CA LYS A 83 -0.03 -13.57 -1.67
C LYS A 83 0.13 -12.86 -0.33
N LEU A 84 0.69 -13.50 0.69
CA LEU A 84 0.72 -12.97 2.06
C LEU A 84 1.57 -11.70 2.16
N THR A 85 2.82 -11.74 1.69
CA THR A 85 3.76 -10.61 1.77
C THR A 85 3.25 -9.40 1.00
N LYS A 86 2.68 -9.63 -0.19
CA LYS A 86 2.06 -8.57 -0.99
C LYS A 86 0.81 -7.98 -0.33
N ARG A 87 -0.06 -8.80 0.29
CA ARG A 87 -1.22 -8.31 1.05
C ARG A 87 -0.79 -7.43 2.22
N ILE A 88 0.18 -7.89 3.01
CA ILE A 88 0.72 -7.12 4.14
C ILE A 88 1.32 -5.80 3.67
N ALA A 89 2.11 -5.82 2.58
CA ALA A 89 2.72 -4.61 2.05
C ALA A 89 1.69 -3.54 1.69
N ARG A 90 0.56 -3.92 1.07
CA ARG A 90 -0.55 -2.99 0.79
C ARG A 90 -1.17 -2.42 2.06
N GLU A 91 -1.43 -3.25 3.07
CA GLU A 91 -2.00 -2.77 4.34
C GLU A 91 -1.05 -1.82 5.06
N VAL A 92 0.26 -2.10 5.03
CA VAL A 92 1.28 -1.20 5.59
C VAL A 92 1.26 0.15 4.87
N LEU A 93 1.20 0.16 3.54
CA LEU A 93 1.12 1.40 2.76
C LEU A 93 -0.17 2.17 3.08
N ARG A 94 -1.31 1.49 3.15
CA ARG A 94 -2.61 2.10 3.49
C ARG A 94 -2.59 2.73 4.89
N LEU A 95 -2.06 2.02 5.88
CA LEU A 95 -1.95 2.54 7.25
C LEU A 95 -0.98 3.72 7.36
N ALA A 96 0.11 3.68 6.59
CA ALA A 96 1.11 4.72 6.57
C ALA A 96 0.64 5.99 5.83
N ALA A 97 -0.19 5.86 4.79
CA ALA A 97 -0.70 7.00 4.02
C ALA A 97 -1.48 8.02 4.87
N CYS A 98 -2.08 7.58 5.98
CA CYS A 98 -2.80 8.44 6.91
C CYS A 98 -1.90 9.11 7.97
N GLU A 99 -0.58 8.90 7.92
CA GLU A 99 0.37 9.40 8.91
C GLU A 99 1.34 10.42 8.31
N PRO A 100 1.87 11.36 9.13
CA PRO A 100 2.85 12.33 8.66
C PRO A 100 4.10 11.61 8.15
N CYS A 101 4.63 12.11 7.03
CA CYS A 101 5.76 11.53 6.29
C CYS A 101 5.48 10.13 5.68
N GLY A 102 4.24 9.63 5.72
CA GLY A 102 3.85 8.37 5.10
C GLY A 102 4.70 7.19 5.59
N LEU A 103 5.06 6.30 4.67
CA LEU A 103 5.92 5.15 4.97
C LEU A 103 7.29 5.56 5.54
N ARG A 104 7.82 6.73 5.17
CA ARG A 104 9.15 7.19 5.62
C ARG A 104 9.19 7.48 7.12
N GLY A 105 8.05 7.89 7.70
CA GLY A 105 7.90 8.10 9.14
C GLY A 105 7.69 6.81 9.96
N CYS A 106 7.72 5.64 9.31
CA CYS A 106 7.39 4.37 9.96
C CYS A 106 8.64 3.64 10.49
N VAL A 107 8.49 3.06 11.68
CA VAL A 107 9.32 1.93 12.14
C VAL A 107 8.47 0.67 12.19
N LEU A 108 8.90 -0.34 11.44
CA LEU A 108 8.27 -1.65 11.39
C LEU A 108 8.91 -2.59 12.42
N PHE A 109 8.08 -3.21 13.25
CA PHE A 109 8.48 -4.32 14.11
C PHE A 109 7.86 -5.60 13.59
N VAL A 110 8.70 -6.54 13.17
CA VAL A 110 8.26 -7.81 12.61
C VAL A 110 8.34 -8.88 13.69
N HIS A 111 7.23 -9.56 13.92
CA HIS A 111 7.10 -10.62 14.91
C HIS A 111 6.54 -11.90 14.30
N LEU A 112 6.81 -13.02 14.95
CA LEU A 112 6.17 -14.31 14.68
C LEU A 112 5.49 -14.82 15.95
N GLU A 113 4.19 -15.06 15.85
CA GLU A 113 3.37 -15.69 16.87
C GLU A 113 3.33 -17.21 16.63
N HIS A 114 3.80 -17.97 17.62
CA HIS A 114 3.70 -19.43 17.63
C HIS A 114 2.38 -19.87 18.27
N ASP A 115 1.86 -21.01 17.85
CA ASP A 115 0.69 -21.72 18.41
C ASP A 115 0.66 -21.84 19.95
N LYS A 116 1.81 -21.71 20.63
CA LYS A 116 1.90 -21.70 22.10
C LYS A 116 1.67 -20.32 22.74
N GLY A 117 1.18 -19.34 21.98
CA GLY A 117 1.00 -17.96 22.40
C GLY A 117 2.31 -17.19 22.61
N CYS A 118 3.46 -17.76 22.25
CA CYS A 118 4.74 -17.07 22.35
C CYS A 118 4.99 -16.22 21.10
N CYS A 119 5.23 -14.93 21.33
CA CYS A 119 5.56 -13.95 20.29
C CYS A 119 7.07 -13.72 20.28
N LYS A 120 7.71 -13.93 19.12
CA LYS A 120 9.14 -13.67 18.92
C LYS A 120 9.34 -12.48 17.98
N GLN A 121 10.11 -11.49 18.40
CA GLN A 121 10.52 -10.41 17.52
C GLN A 121 11.61 -10.91 16.56
N LEU A 122 11.36 -10.76 15.26
CA LEU A 122 12.29 -11.17 14.20
C LEU A 122 13.24 -10.05 13.85
N GLU A 123 12.70 -8.85 13.63
CA GLU A 123 13.48 -7.71 13.15
C GLU A 123 12.79 -6.38 13.45
N ARG A 124 13.58 -5.33 13.60
CA ARG A 124 13.13 -3.94 13.61
C ARG A 124 13.68 -3.26 12.35
N ILE A 125 12.80 -2.68 11.55
CA ILE A 125 13.14 -2.08 10.26
C ILE A 125 12.72 -0.61 10.31
N ALA A 126 13.68 0.31 10.19
CA ALA A 126 13.39 1.72 9.96
C ALA A 126 13.21 1.94 8.44
N CYS A 127 12.07 2.48 8.04
CA CYS A 127 11.76 2.66 6.60
C CYS A 127 12.62 3.76 5.95
N ASP A 128 13.00 4.78 6.71
CA ASP A 128 13.90 5.84 6.29
C ASP A 128 14.79 6.26 7.48
N ALA A 129 16.11 6.30 7.28
CA ALA A 129 17.07 6.70 8.30
C ALA A 129 17.22 8.24 8.42
N THR A 130 16.75 8.99 7.42
CA THR A 130 16.83 10.46 7.37
C THR A 130 15.68 11.15 8.09
N VAL A 131 14.63 10.41 8.45
CA VAL A 131 13.41 10.92 9.07
C VAL A 131 13.28 10.35 10.46
N VAL A 132 12.89 11.19 11.42
CA VAL A 132 12.54 10.73 12.77
C VAL A 132 11.20 9.99 12.70
N PRO A 133 11.11 8.73 13.14
CA PRO A 133 9.87 7.97 13.11
C PRO A 133 8.75 8.65 13.88
N THR A 134 7.56 8.74 13.31
CA THR A 134 6.37 9.39 13.89
C THR A 134 5.34 8.36 14.40
N PHE A 135 5.39 7.14 13.86
CA PHE A 135 4.55 6.02 14.27
C PHE A 135 5.28 4.68 14.09
N GLU A 136 4.73 3.66 14.75
CA GLU A 136 5.20 2.29 14.70
C GLU A 136 4.11 1.39 14.10
N LEU A 137 4.56 0.41 13.32
CA LEU A 137 3.73 -0.67 12.82
C LEU A 137 4.30 -2.00 13.32
N SER A 138 3.52 -2.70 14.15
CA SER A 138 3.85 -4.05 14.60
C SER A 138 3.15 -5.07 13.72
N LEU A 139 3.91 -5.72 12.85
CA LEU A 139 3.47 -6.83 12.03
C LEU A 139 3.68 -8.13 12.79
N VAL A 140 2.63 -8.92 12.96
CA VAL A 140 2.68 -10.24 13.59
C VAL A 140 2.26 -11.30 12.57
N PHE A 141 3.23 -12.09 12.13
CA PHE A 141 2.97 -13.31 11.37
C PHE A 141 2.42 -14.38 12.30
N LYS A 142 1.35 -15.08 11.91
CA LYS A 142 0.84 -16.23 12.66
C LYS A 142 1.44 -17.51 12.08
N GLN A 143 1.93 -18.41 12.92
CA GLN A 143 2.30 -19.76 12.47
C GLN A 143 1.04 -20.60 12.24
N ASP A 144 1.02 -21.38 11.16
CA ASP A 144 -0.08 -22.33 10.93
C ASP A 144 0.03 -23.49 11.94
N GLY A 145 -0.93 -23.55 12.87
CA GLY A 145 -1.08 -24.61 13.87
C GLY A 145 -1.88 -25.81 13.37
N THR A 146 -2.50 -25.72 12.18
CA THR A 146 -3.30 -26.82 11.63
C THR A 146 -2.39 -27.96 11.13
N ALA A 147 -2.28 -28.96 11.99
CA ALA A 147 -1.92 -30.34 11.67
C ALA A 147 -0.66 -30.58 10.83
N TRP A 148 0.51 -30.43 11.45
CA TRP A 148 1.60 -31.38 11.24
C TRP A 148 1.99 -32.07 12.56
N PRO A 149 1.23 -33.07 13.03
CA PRO A 149 1.75 -34.01 14.03
C PRO A 149 2.89 -34.84 13.42
N SER A 150 2.81 -35.16 12.12
CA SER A 150 3.64 -36.19 11.49
C SER A 150 5.10 -35.81 11.25
N LEU A 151 5.48 -34.53 11.11
CA LEU A 151 6.90 -34.11 11.03
C LEU A 151 7.46 -33.63 12.37
N ARG A 152 6.77 -33.85 13.48
CA ARG A 152 7.43 -33.78 14.79
C ARG A 152 7.73 -35.20 15.26
N ASP A 153 6.77 -36.10 15.12
CA ASP A 153 6.90 -37.48 15.61
C ASP A 153 7.81 -38.36 14.75
N PHE A 154 7.95 -38.10 13.44
CA PHE A 154 8.98 -38.77 12.60
C PHE A 154 10.41 -38.32 12.89
N PHE A 155 10.63 -37.22 13.61
CA PHE A 155 11.95 -36.69 13.92
C PHE A 155 12.45 -37.05 15.31
N PHE A 156 11.58 -37.62 16.17
CA PHE A 156 11.94 -38.12 17.49
C PHE A 156 12.05 -39.65 17.56
N MET A 157 11.49 -40.39 16.59
CA MET A 157 11.59 -41.86 16.52
C MET A 157 12.57 -42.30 15.42
N GLY A 158 13.86 -42.40 15.72
CA GLY A 158 14.81 -42.91 14.73
C GLY A 158 16.28 -42.71 15.05
N THR A 159 16.75 -43.30 16.14
CA THR A 159 18.17 -43.59 16.32
C THR A 159 18.68 -44.39 15.11
N CYS A 160 19.86 -44.00 14.59
CA CYS A 160 20.79 -44.78 13.75
C CYS A 160 20.98 -44.40 12.26
N PHE A 161 20.25 -43.45 11.67
CA PHE A 161 20.58 -42.89 10.34
C PHE A 161 20.29 -41.39 10.26
N ALA A 162 21.06 -40.57 10.97
CA ALA A 162 20.87 -39.12 10.94
C ALA A 162 21.51 -38.49 9.69
N PRO A 163 20.77 -37.62 8.98
CA PRO A 163 21.37 -36.35 8.63
C PRO A 163 20.40 -35.21 8.95
N ALA A 164 20.73 -34.33 9.89
CA ALA A 164 20.42 -32.89 9.87
C ALA A 164 19.11 -32.39 9.20
N PHE A 165 17.95 -33.06 9.33
CA PHE A 165 16.70 -32.61 8.70
C PHE A 165 15.90 -31.63 9.60
N ARG A 166 16.52 -30.49 9.90
CA ARG A 166 16.02 -29.18 9.44
C ARG A 166 14.49 -28.93 9.56
N HIS A 167 14.00 -28.47 10.73
CA HIS A 167 12.62 -28.00 10.99
C HIS A 167 12.08 -27.01 9.93
N ALA A 168 10.97 -27.31 9.27
CA ALA A 168 10.26 -26.38 8.37
C ALA A 168 9.13 -25.63 9.10
N LEU A 169 9.00 -24.32 8.86
CA LEU A 169 8.02 -23.44 9.51
C LEU A 169 7.03 -22.90 8.47
N LYS A 170 5.74 -23.18 8.63
CA LYS A 170 4.68 -22.71 7.73
C LYS A 170 3.96 -21.50 8.35
N LEU A 171 3.86 -20.42 7.58
CA LEU A 171 3.07 -19.24 7.98
C LEU A 171 1.60 -19.42 7.59
N SER A 172 0.73 -18.96 8.49
CA SER A 172 -0.70 -18.82 8.22
C SER A 172 -0.94 -17.66 7.24
N PRO A 173 -1.98 -17.72 6.38
CA PRO A 173 -2.42 -16.60 5.57
C PRO A 173 -2.95 -15.40 6.37
N SER A 174 -3.26 -15.59 7.65
CA SER A 174 -3.73 -14.55 8.57
C SER A 174 -2.56 -13.86 9.25
N PHE A 175 -2.68 -12.54 9.45
CA PHE A 175 -1.67 -11.74 10.14
C PHE A 175 -2.34 -10.68 11.00
N ARG A 176 -1.58 -10.07 11.91
CA ARG A 176 -2.06 -8.91 12.68
C ARG A 176 -1.15 -7.73 12.41
N LEU A 177 -1.74 -6.56 12.24
CA LEU A 177 -1.01 -5.33 12.00
C LEU A 177 -1.48 -4.27 12.97
N VAL A 178 -0.59 -3.82 13.85
CA VAL A 178 -0.95 -2.90 14.92
C VAL A 178 -0.22 -1.59 14.72
N LYS A 179 -0.98 -0.49 14.58
CA LYS A 179 -0.43 0.86 14.46
C LYS A 179 -0.43 1.57 15.80
N ARG A 180 0.71 2.18 16.14
CA ARG A 180 0.87 3.01 17.34
C ARG A 180 1.51 4.35 16.97
N LYS A 181 0.86 5.45 17.32
CA LYS A 181 1.42 6.80 17.17
C LYS A 181 2.41 7.06 18.31
N LEU A 182 3.56 7.67 18.00
CA LEU A 182 4.60 7.95 18.99
C LEU A 182 4.39 9.27 19.74
N TYR A 183 3.76 10.26 19.09
CA TYR A 183 3.70 11.64 19.59
C TYR A 183 2.29 12.24 19.63
N SER A 184 1.26 11.44 19.91
CA SER A 184 -0.13 11.92 19.99
C SER A 184 -0.68 11.87 21.41
N SER A 185 -1.35 12.93 21.86
CA SER A 185 -2.02 13.02 23.18
C SER A 185 -3.20 12.04 23.32
N SER A 186 -3.69 11.50 22.21
CA SER A 186 -4.74 10.49 22.08
C SER A 186 -4.17 9.13 21.68
N ALA A 187 -3.04 8.72 22.27
CA ALA A 187 -2.30 7.48 21.99
C ALA A 187 -3.11 6.19 22.22
N GLY A 188 -4.16 5.98 21.43
CA GLY A 188 -4.86 4.71 21.30
C GLY A 188 -4.15 3.83 20.30
N THR A 189 -3.84 2.60 20.68
CA THR A 189 -3.35 1.56 19.78
C THR A 189 -4.48 1.17 18.83
N VAL A 190 -4.32 1.41 17.52
CA VAL A 190 -5.27 0.90 16.52
C VAL A 190 -4.79 -0.50 16.16
N VAL A 191 -5.45 -1.52 16.70
CA VAL A 191 -5.24 -2.92 16.34
C VAL A 191 -6.10 -3.21 15.13
N GLU A 192 -5.49 -3.49 13.99
CA GLU A 192 -6.20 -3.97 12.81
C GLU A 192 -5.86 -5.46 12.62
N GLU A 193 -6.89 -6.30 12.66
CA GLU A 193 -6.76 -7.74 12.42
C GLU A 193 -7.26 -8.04 10.99
N CYS A 194 -6.43 -8.69 10.17
CA CYS A 194 -6.65 -8.89 8.72
C CYS A 194 -6.35 -10.32 8.23
#